data_AF-A0AAV8SHK1-F1
#
_entry.id   AF-A0AAV8SHK1-F1
#
_cell.length_a   1.000
_cell.length_b   1.000
_cell.length_c   1.000
_cell.angle_alpha   90.00
_cell.angle_beta   90.00
_cell.angle_gamma   90.00
#
_symmetry.space_group_name_H-M   'P 1'
#
loop_
_entity.id
_entity.type
_entity.pdbx_description
1 polymer ?
#
loop_
_entity_poly.entity_id
_entity_poly.type
_entity_poly.pdbx_seq_one_letter_code
_entity_poly.pdbx_strand_id
1 'polypeptide(L)'
;MAAYSIPACFYRLSLLRLTSSTKPISLPSPSFHPKTKSSKRLRLFSMASEPKESPANNPGLHTSIDDATKGYFMQQTMFRIKDPKVSLDFYSRVLGMSLLKRLDFPEMKFSLYFMGYEDTSSASSDPVERTTWTFGQKATIELTHNWGTESDPDFKGYHNGNSEPRGFGHIGITVDDTYKACERFERLGVEFVKKPDDGKMKGIAFIKDPDGYWIEIFDLKTIGRIAIVPT
;
A
#
# COMPACT_ATOMS: atom_id res chain seq x y z
N MET A 1 -23.58 -17.52 -9.95
CA MET A 1 -22.57 -16.55 -10.43
C MET A 1 -23.28 -15.48 -11.24
N ALA A 2 -23.47 -14.30 -10.67
CA ALA A 2 -23.96 -13.12 -11.38
C ALA A 2 -23.10 -11.95 -10.91
N ALA A 3 -22.23 -11.46 -11.78
CA ALA A 3 -21.39 -10.29 -11.55
C ALA A 3 -22.23 -9.03 -11.86
N TYR A 4 -22.53 -8.23 -10.85
CA TYR A 4 -23.12 -6.92 -11.05
C TYR A 4 -22.00 -5.88 -11.23
N SER A 5 -21.85 -5.40 -12.47
CA SER A 5 -20.97 -4.31 -12.86
C SER A 5 -21.74 -2.99 -12.77
N ILE A 6 -21.21 -2.01 -12.05
CA ILE A 6 -21.73 -0.64 -11.98
C ILE A 6 -21.12 0.18 -13.13
N PRO A 7 -21.88 0.90 -13.97
CA PRO A 7 -21.31 1.73 -15.02
C PRO A 7 -20.98 3.15 -14.51
N ALA A 8 -19.73 3.56 -14.69
CA ALA A 8 -19.27 4.94 -14.48
C ALA A 8 -19.64 5.82 -15.68
N CYS A 9 -20.38 6.90 -15.43
CA CYS A 9 -20.79 7.88 -16.43
C CYS A 9 -19.72 8.99 -16.49
N PHE A 10 -18.98 9.08 -17.61
CA PHE A 10 -18.02 10.16 -17.87
C PHE A 10 -18.66 11.26 -18.74
N TYR A 11 -18.77 12.48 -18.21
CA TYR A 11 -19.03 13.68 -19.01
C TYR A 11 -17.70 14.23 -19.57
N ARG A 12 -17.63 14.31 -20.89
CA ARG A 12 -16.50 14.85 -21.68
C ARG A 12 -16.80 16.31 -22.01
N LEU A 13 -16.03 17.25 -21.45
CA LEU A 13 -16.07 18.66 -21.85
C LEU A 13 -14.80 19.00 -22.63
N SER A 14 -14.97 19.19 -23.94
CA SER A 14 -13.95 19.67 -24.87
C SER A 14 -13.95 21.20 -24.90
N LEU A 15 -12.78 21.82 -24.73
CA LEU A 15 -12.55 23.22 -25.08
C LEU A 15 -11.29 23.30 -25.94
N LEU A 16 -11.50 23.41 -27.26
CA LEU A 16 -10.49 23.86 -28.21
C LEU A 16 -10.29 25.37 -28.04
N ARG A 17 -9.03 25.80 -27.93
CA ARG A 17 -8.61 27.15 -28.30
C ARG A 17 -7.49 27.04 -29.32
N LEU A 18 -7.80 27.46 -30.56
CA LEU A 18 -6.83 27.77 -31.58
C LEU A 18 -6.24 29.15 -31.29
N THR A 19 -4.91 29.26 -31.27
CA THR A 19 -4.23 30.53 -31.52
C THR A 19 -3.12 30.30 -32.55
N SER A 20 -3.27 30.97 -33.68
CA SER A 20 -2.29 31.06 -34.77
C SER A 20 -1.20 32.06 -34.42
N SER A 21 0.07 31.70 -34.62
CA SER A 21 1.15 32.67 -34.73
C SER A 21 2.10 32.25 -35.85
N THR A 22 2.08 33.05 -36.91
CA THR A 22 2.98 32.98 -38.06
C THR A 22 4.32 33.62 -37.69
N LYS A 23 5.43 32.97 -38.03
CA LYS A 23 6.76 33.60 -38.08
C LYS A 23 7.37 33.39 -39.46
N PRO A 24 7.92 34.45 -40.10
CA PRO A 24 8.47 34.36 -41.44
C PRO A 24 9.87 33.77 -41.47
N ILE A 25 10.14 33.12 -42.60
CA ILE A 25 11.37 32.46 -43.01
C ILE A 25 12.46 33.50 -43.33
N SER A 26 13.69 33.29 -42.85
CA SER A 26 14.89 34.00 -43.32
C SER A 26 15.91 33.01 -43.90
N LEU A 27 16.46 33.38 -45.07
CA LEU A 27 17.47 32.65 -45.83
C LEU A 27 18.89 32.87 -45.27
N PRO A 28 19.84 31.95 -45.53
CA PRO A 28 21.12 31.91 -44.82
C PRO A 28 22.21 32.78 -45.47
N SER A 29 23.09 33.35 -44.65
CA SER A 29 24.32 34.02 -45.06
C SER A 29 25.53 33.09 -44.83
N PRO A 30 26.55 33.08 -45.72
CA PRO A 30 27.65 32.13 -45.65
C PRO A 30 28.69 32.55 -44.62
N SER A 31 29.01 31.67 -43.67
CA SER A 31 30.14 31.87 -42.76
C SER A 31 31.22 30.81 -42.98
N PHE A 32 32.43 31.32 -43.22
CA PHE A 32 33.66 30.58 -43.50
C PHE A 32 34.02 29.61 -42.37
N HIS A 33 34.34 28.37 -42.72
CA HIS A 33 34.91 27.37 -41.81
C HIS A 33 36.44 27.32 -41.95
N PRO A 34 37.23 27.58 -40.89
CA PRO A 34 38.61 27.14 -40.82
C PRO A 34 38.64 25.63 -40.52
N LYS A 35 39.31 24.85 -41.36
CA LYS A 35 39.55 23.41 -41.13
C LYS A 35 40.47 23.23 -39.92
N THR A 36 39.93 22.86 -38.77
CA THR A 36 40.72 22.36 -37.64
C THR A 36 40.89 20.85 -37.77
N LYS A 37 42.14 20.38 -37.69
CA LYS A 37 42.49 18.96 -37.73
C LYS A 37 41.88 18.24 -36.53
N SER A 38 40.89 17.38 -36.79
CA SER A 38 40.28 16.51 -35.77
C SER A 38 41.26 15.40 -35.38
N SER A 39 41.86 15.55 -34.20
CA SER A 39 42.49 14.44 -33.49
C SER A 39 41.38 13.51 -33.01
N LYS A 40 41.30 12.31 -33.59
CA LYS A 40 40.40 11.25 -33.12
C LYS A 40 40.89 10.73 -31.76
N ARG A 41 40.55 11.46 -30.71
CA ARG A 41 40.64 10.96 -29.33
C ARG A 41 39.49 9.96 -29.17
N LEU A 42 39.80 8.67 -29.24
CA LEU A 42 38.87 7.59 -28.96
C LEU A 42 38.39 7.76 -27.50
N ARG A 43 37.22 8.36 -27.30
CA ARG A 43 36.57 8.41 -25.99
C ARG A 43 36.01 7.01 -25.73
N LEU A 44 36.69 6.26 -24.87
CA LEU A 44 36.09 5.12 -24.21
C LEU A 44 34.92 5.68 -23.37
N PHE A 45 33.70 5.55 -23.86
CA PHE A 45 32.52 5.82 -23.05
C PHE A 45 32.38 4.65 -22.08
N SER A 46 32.82 4.84 -20.84
CA SER A 46 32.38 3.98 -19.74
C SER A 46 30.88 4.11 -19.64
N MET A 47 30.14 3.07 -20.05
CA MET A 47 28.72 2.95 -19.72
C MET A 47 28.61 2.56 -18.25
N ALA A 48 28.86 3.51 -17.35
CA ALA A 48 28.45 3.34 -15.98
C ALA A 48 26.92 3.34 -15.99
N SER A 49 26.30 2.21 -15.70
CA SER A 49 24.85 2.14 -15.50
C SER A 49 24.46 3.13 -14.41
N GLU A 50 23.41 3.90 -14.64
CA GLU A 50 22.84 4.81 -13.64
C GLU A 50 22.62 4.08 -12.29
N PRO A 51 22.76 4.76 -11.13
CA PRO A 51 22.55 4.14 -9.83
C PRO A 51 21.19 3.44 -9.73
N LYS A 52 21.12 2.36 -8.93
CA LYS A 52 19.87 1.61 -8.70
C LYS A 52 18.73 2.52 -8.26
N GLU A 53 19.02 3.57 -7.50
CA GLU A 53 18.04 4.56 -7.00
C GLU A 53 17.93 5.81 -7.88
N SER A 54 18.34 5.76 -9.15
CA SER A 54 18.15 6.90 -10.05
C SER A 54 16.68 7.02 -10.49
N PRO A 55 16.19 8.24 -10.82
CA PRO A 55 14.87 8.41 -11.44
C PRO A 55 14.71 7.68 -12.77
N ALA A 56 15.81 7.49 -13.51
CA ALA A 56 15.82 6.74 -14.76
C ALA A 56 15.48 5.25 -14.55
N ASN A 57 15.94 4.67 -13.45
CA ASN A 57 15.65 3.28 -13.08
C ASN A 57 14.35 3.13 -12.26
N ASN A 58 13.85 4.23 -11.66
CA ASN A 58 12.66 4.21 -10.81
C ASN A 58 11.70 5.36 -11.18
N PRO A 59 10.86 5.18 -12.22
CA PRO A 59 9.80 6.13 -12.55
C PRO A 59 8.83 6.24 -11.36
N GLY A 60 8.93 7.34 -10.60
CA GLY A 60 8.28 7.51 -9.30
C GLY A 60 9.15 8.25 -8.28
N LEU A 61 10.46 8.24 -8.48
CA LEU A 61 11.38 9.12 -7.76
C LEU A 61 11.33 10.54 -8.36
N HIS A 62 10.19 11.20 -8.21
CA HIS A 62 10.00 12.60 -8.57
C HIS A 62 9.94 13.46 -7.30
N THR A 63 10.62 14.61 -7.31
CA THR A 63 10.66 15.53 -6.17
C THR A 63 9.52 16.55 -6.16
N SER A 64 8.77 16.65 -7.26
CA SER A 64 7.60 17.53 -7.39
C SER A 64 6.32 16.72 -7.26
N ILE A 65 5.40 17.17 -6.41
CA ILE A 65 4.05 16.62 -6.25
C ILE A 65 3.08 17.55 -7.00
N ASP A 66 2.15 16.97 -7.78
CA ASP A 66 1.09 17.73 -8.43
C ASP A 66 0.19 18.40 -7.38
N ASP A 67 -0.04 19.71 -7.53
CA ASP A 67 -0.82 20.53 -6.61
C ASP A 67 -2.21 19.96 -6.32
N ALA A 68 -2.85 19.31 -7.29
CA ALA A 68 -4.18 18.72 -7.14
C ALA A 68 -4.20 17.50 -6.19
N THR A 69 -3.05 16.87 -5.97
CA THR A 69 -2.93 15.64 -5.16
C THR A 69 -2.28 15.85 -3.80
N LYS A 70 -1.84 17.08 -3.48
CA LYS A 70 -1.13 17.41 -2.23
C LYS A 70 -1.88 17.01 -0.95
N GLY A 71 -3.21 16.97 -0.99
CA GLY A 71 -4.05 16.60 0.16
C GLY A 71 -4.39 15.11 0.24
N TYR A 72 -4.02 14.29 -0.76
CA TYR A 72 -4.36 12.87 -0.77
C TYR A 72 -3.50 12.11 0.24
N PHE A 73 -4.07 11.05 0.84
CA PHE A 73 -3.34 10.15 1.71
C PHE A 73 -3.90 8.73 1.60
N MET A 74 -3.06 7.73 1.90
CA MET A 74 -3.50 6.32 1.95
C MET A 74 -4.32 6.10 3.22
N GLN A 75 -5.65 6.08 3.07
CA GLN A 75 -6.58 6.04 4.19
C GLN A 75 -6.82 4.62 4.70
N GLN A 76 -7.11 3.66 3.81
CA GLN A 76 -7.50 2.31 4.20
C GLN A 76 -6.94 1.21 3.30
N THR A 77 -6.73 0.03 3.88
CA THR A 77 -6.61 -1.25 3.19
C THR A 77 -7.77 -2.14 3.61
N MET A 78 -8.47 -2.73 2.66
CA MET A 78 -9.67 -3.52 2.92
C MET A 78 -9.41 -5.02 2.81
N PHE A 79 -9.85 -5.78 3.81
CA PHE A 79 -9.93 -7.24 3.79
C PHE A 79 -11.35 -7.71 4.02
N ARG A 80 -11.73 -8.80 3.35
CA ARG A 80 -12.94 -9.52 3.75
C ARG A 80 -12.58 -10.52 4.84
N ILE A 81 -13.44 -10.62 5.85
CA ILE A 81 -13.22 -11.50 7.00
C ILE A 81 -14.40 -12.45 7.20
N LYS A 82 -14.11 -13.69 7.59
CA LYS A 82 -15.13 -14.74 7.76
C LYS A 82 -15.97 -14.51 9.01
N ASP A 83 -15.31 -14.23 10.14
CA ASP A 83 -15.98 -14.04 11.43
C ASP A 83 -15.40 -12.80 12.15
N PRO A 84 -16.20 -11.73 12.32
CA PRO A 84 -15.74 -10.51 12.96
C PRO A 84 -15.35 -10.71 14.42
N LYS A 85 -15.85 -11.72 15.13
CA LYS A 85 -15.50 -11.92 16.54
C LYS A 85 -14.02 -12.27 16.69
N VAL A 86 -13.54 -13.22 15.91
CA VAL A 86 -12.14 -13.67 15.97
C VAL A 86 -11.21 -12.65 15.32
N SER A 87 -11.62 -11.98 14.25
CA SER A 87 -10.81 -10.94 13.60
C SER A 87 -10.67 -9.72 14.51
N LEU A 88 -11.76 -9.23 15.13
CA LEU A 88 -11.68 -8.10 16.07
C LEU A 88 -10.83 -8.43 17.29
N ASP A 89 -10.95 -9.61 17.89
CA ASP A 89 -10.06 -10.04 18.99
C ASP A 89 -8.59 -10.06 18.55
N PHE A 90 -8.30 -10.60 17.37
CA PHE A 90 -6.93 -10.63 16.85
C PHE A 90 -6.37 -9.21 16.63
N TYR A 91 -7.04 -8.39 15.82
CA TYR A 91 -6.52 -7.05 15.51
C TYR A 91 -6.46 -6.14 16.75
N SER A 92 -7.34 -6.33 17.74
CA SER A 92 -7.28 -5.56 18.99
C SER A 92 -6.35 -6.14 20.05
N ARG A 93 -6.62 -7.34 20.57
CA ARG A 93 -5.86 -7.93 21.68
C ARG A 93 -4.47 -8.38 21.25
N VAL A 94 -4.33 -8.95 20.06
CA VAL A 94 -3.02 -9.44 19.58
C VAL A 94 -2.19 -8.30 19.01
N LEU A 95 -2.76 -7.49 18.12
CA LEU A 95 -2.00 -6.44 17.42
C LEU A 95 -2.05 -5.06 18.09
N GLY A 96 -2.99 -4.81 19.00
CA GLY A 96 -3.08 -3.53 19.72
C GLY A 96 -3.82 -2.44 18.97
N MET A 97 -4.59 -2.76 17.93
CA MET A 97 -5.42 -1.78 17.23
C MET A 97 -6.73 -1.50 17.97
N SER A 98 -7.28 -0.32 17.77
CA SER A 98 -8.60 0.08 18.25
C SER A 98 -9.65 -0.10 17.16
N LEU A 99 -10.87 -0.51 17.54
CA LEU A 99 -12.05 -0.39 16.67
C LEU A 99 -12.47 1.08 16.63
N LEU A 100 -12.27 1.72 15.48
CA LEU A 100 -12.56 3.13 15.27
C LEU A 100 -14.06 3.34 15.00
N LYS A 101 -14.62 2.54 14.08
CA LYS A 101 -16.02 2.61 13.68
C LYS A 101 -16.51 1.26 13.19
N ARG A 102 -17.76 0.95 13.52
CA ARG A 102 -18.56 -0.08 12.85
C ARG A 102 -19.65 0.59 12.02
N LEU A 103 -19.85 0.10 10.80
CA LEU A 103 -20.96 0.48 9.93
C LEU A 103 -21.69 -0.79 9.50
N ASP A 104 -23.02 -0.80 9.61
CA ASP A 104 -23.87 -1.93 9.22
C ASP A 104 -24.73 -1.52 8.03
N PHE A 105 -24.83 -2.39 7.02
CA PHE A 105 -25.62 -2.17 5.82
C PHE A 105 -26.64 -3.30 5.64
N PRO A 106 -27.81 -3.26 6.32
CA PRO A 106 -28.75 -4.37 6.36
C PRO A 106 -29.31 -4.79 5.01
N GLU A 107 -29.59 -3.83 4.13
CA GLU A 107 -30.11 -4.11 2.78
C GLU A 107 -29.11 -4.90 1.93
N MET A 108 -27.82 -4.67 2.14
CA MET A 108 -26.73 -5.33 1.43
C MET A 108 -26.09 -6.49 2.21
N LYS A 109 -26.53 -6.73 3.45
CA LYS A 109 -26.10 -7.81 4.35
C LYS A 109 -24.58 -7.86 4.57
N PHE A 110 -23.98 -6.72 4.86
CA PHE A 110 -22.58 -6.68 5.31
C PHE A 110 -22.35 -5.62 6.39
N SER A 111 -21.25 -5.79 7.12
CA SER A 111 -20.74 -4.84 8.10
C SER A 111 -19.30 -4.48 7.77
N LEU A 112 -18.91 -3.24 8.07
CA LEU A 112 -17.55 -2.74 7.97
C LEU A 112 -17.02 -2.43 9.37
N TYR A 113 -15.80 -2.85 9.66
CA TYR A 113 -15.10 -2.58 10.90
C TYR A 113 -13.77 -1.89 10.59
N PHE A 114 -13.66 -0.62 10.95
CA PHE A 114 -12.45 0.17 10.73
C PHE A 114 -11.54 0.04 11.95
N MET A 115 -10.36 -0.56 11.76
CA MET A 115 -9.34 -0.77 12.78
C MET A 115 -8.14 0.17 12.53
N GLY A 116 -7.49 0.64 13.58
CA GLY A 116 -6.26 1.44 13.46
C GLY A 116 -5.56 1.67 14.80
N TYR A 117 -4.33 2.19 14.73
CA TYR A 117 -3.51 2.52 15.90
C TYR A 117 -3.80 3.95 16.40
N GLU A 118 -5.06 4.21 16.73
CA GLU A 118 -5.53 5.55 17.14
C GLU A 118 -6.10 5.55 18.55
N ASP A 119 -5.95 6.69 19.23
CA ASP A 119 -6.60 6.95 20.51
C ASP A 119 -8.06 7.36 20.28
N THR A 120 -8.96 6.39 20.49
CA THR A 120 -10.40 6.59 20.31
C THR A 120 -11.03 7.56 21.30
N SER A 121 -10.35 7.94 22.39
CA SER A 121 -10.85 8.94 23.34
C SER A 121 -10.86 10.35 22.74
N SER A 122 -10.08 10.58 21.69
CA SER A 122 -10.06 11.84 20.92
C SER A 122 -11.22 11.98 19.94
N ALA A 123 -11.94 10.88 19.66
CA ALA A 123 -13.03 10.87 18.71
C ALA A 123 -14.35 11.33 19.35
N SER A 124 -15.11 12.15 18.64
CA SER A 124 -16.45 12.56 19.06
C SER A 124 -17.37 11.35 19.27
N SER A 125 -18.29 11.46 20.23
CA SER A 125 -19.38 10.50 20.40
C SER A 125 -20.51 10.72 19.39
N ASP A 126 -20.56 11.89 18.73
CA ASP A 126 -21.52 12.13 17.65
C ASP A 126 -21.25 11.16 16.47
N PRO A 127 -22.28 10.45 15.96
CA PRO A 127 -22.07 9.45 14.92
C PRO A 127 -21.48 9.99 13.61
N VAL A 128 -21.84 11.21 13.21
CA VAL A 128 -21.40 11.83 11.95
C VAL A 128 -19.97 12.32 12.12
N GLU A 129 -19.69 13.06 13.18
CA GLU A 129 -18.34 13.54 13.49
C GLU A 129 -17.36 12.38 13.67
N ARG A 130 -17.75 11.31 14.37
CA ARG A 130 -16.92 10.11 14.50
C ARG A 130 -16.61 9.45 13.17
N THR A 131 -17.56 9.49 12.24
CA THR A 131 -17.37 8.94 10.89
C THR A 131 -16.35 9.78 10.13
N THR A 132 -16.52 11.10 10.10
CA THR A 132 -15.55 12.04 9.50
C THR A 132 -14.16 11.87 10.11
N TRP A 133 -14.07 11.76 11.44
CA TRP A 133 -12.81 11.50 12.14
C TRP A 133 -12.18 10.18 11.69
N THR A 134 -12.95 9.09 11.61
CA THR A 134 -12.45 7.77 11.22
C THR A 134 -11.88 7.78 9.80
N PHE A 135 -12.62 8.33 8.84
CA PHE A 135 -12.17 8.44 7.44
C PHE A 135 -11.06 9.49 7.24
N GLY A 136 -10.78 10.31 8.25
CA GLY A 136 -9.62 11.21 8.31
C GLY A 136 -8.32 10.52 8.75
N GLN A 137 -8.38 9.30 9.29
CA GLN A 137 -7.20 8.57 9.78
C GLN A 137 -6.45 7.89 8.64
N LYS A 138 -5.12 7.91 8.71
CA LYS A 138 -4.23 7.25 7.74
C LYS A 138 -4.10 5.77 8.08
N ALA A 139 -3.81 4.94 7.07
CA ALA A 139 -3.39 3.55 7.24
C ALA A 139 -4.33 2.68 8.12
N THR A 140 -5.64 2.90 8.03
CA THR A 140 -6.64 2.06 8.68
C THR A 140 -6.79 0.72 7.95
N ILE A 141 -7.31 -0.28 8.67
CA ILE A 141 -7.75 -1.55 8.09
C ILE A 141 -9.27 -1.57 8.10
N GLU A 142 -9.88 -1.66 6.92
CA GLU A 142 -11.32 -1.92 6.76
C GLU A 142 -11.53 -3.44 6.71
N LEU A 143 -12.15 -4.01 7.74
CA LEU A 143 -12.56 -5.41 7.75
C LEU A 143 -14.03 -5.50 7.33
N THR A 144 -14.31 -6.13 6.20
CA THR A 144 -15.67 -6.33 5.71
C THR A 144 -16.15 -7.73 6.03
N HIS A 145 -17.25 -7.80 6.77
CA HIS A 145 -17.94 -9.05 7.07
C HIS A 145 -19.21 -9.15 6.22
N ASN A 146 -19.27 -10.14 5.33
CA ASN A 146 -20.52 -10.51 4.65
C ASN A 146 -21.31 -11.43 5.58
N TRP A 147 -22.55 -11.07 5.91
CA TRP A 147 -23.27 -11.76 6.99
C TRP A 147 -23.54 -13.23 6.66
N GLY A 148 -23.27 -14.10 7.65
CA GLY A 148 -23.49 -15.54 7.55
C GLY A 148 -22.23 -16.35 7.20
N THR A 149 -21.14 -15.73 6.74
CA THR A 149 -19.90 -16.45 6.42
C THR A 149 -19.30 -17.19 7.61
N GLU A 150 -19.53 -16.70 8.82
CA GLU A 150 -19.10 -17.29 10.09
C GLU A 150 -19.80 -18.61 10.40
N SER A 151 -21.03 -18.80 9.91
CA SER A 151 -21.88 -19.96 10.20
C SER A 151 -22.11 -20.87 8.98
N ASP A 152 -21.63 -20.47 7.80
CA ASP A 152 -21.74 -21.25 6.57
C ASP A 152 -20.70 -22.39 6.55
N PRO A 153 -21.14 -23.66 6.58
CA PRO A 153 -20.24 -24.82 6.53
C PRO A 153 -19.59 -25.03 5.15
N ASP A 154 -20.19 -24.49 4.09
CA ASP A 154 -19.69 -24.58 2.73
C ASP A 154 -18.71 -23.46 2.40
N PHE A 155 -18.75 -22.36 3.14
CA PHE A 155 -17.80 -21.25 2.99
C PHE A 155 -16.38 -21.65 3.42
N LYS A 156 -15.49 -21.84 2.44
CA LYS A 156 -14.09 -22.29 2.64
C LYS A 156 -13.14 -21.21 3.18
N GLY A 157 -13.62 -20.00 3.41
CA GLY A 157 -12.80 -18.85 3.80
C GLY A 157 -12.42 -17.98 2.61
N TYR A 158 -11.82 -16.84 2.89
CA TYR A 158 -11.30 -15.94 1.87
C TYR A 158 -9.90 -16.38 1.41
N HIS A 159 -9.55 -16.04 0.18
CA HIS A 159 -8.21 -16.29 -0.36
C HIS A 159 -7.25 -15.17 0.08
N ASN A 160 -6.11 -15.54 0.66
CA ASN A 160 -5.13 -14.58 1.17
C ASN A 160 -4.21 -13.97 0.09
N GLY A 161 -4.26 -14.49 -1.14
CA GLY A 161 -3.49 -13.98 -2.29
C GLY A 161 -2.06 -14.54 -2.44
N ASN A 162 -1.59 -15.37 -1.50
CA ASN A 162 -0.22 -15.90 -1.50
C ASN A 162 -0.07 -17.28 -2.21
N SER A 163 -1.20 -17.92 -2.54
CA SER A 163 -1.29 -19.07 -3.45
C SER A 163 -1.91 -18.68 -4.80
N GLU A 164 -1.95 -19.60 -5.77
CA GLU A 164 -2.60 -19.33 -7.06
C GLU A 164 -4.13 -19.21 -6.93
N PRO A 165 -4.79 -18.21 -7.56
CA PRO A 165 -4.18 -17.10 -8.31
C PRO A 165 -3.57 -16.05 -7.36
N ARG A 166 -2.30 -15.70 -7.60
CA ARG A 166 -1.59 -14.72 -6.76
C ARG A 166 -2.07 -13.28 -7.00
N GLY A 167 -1.96 -12.44 -5.99
CA GLY A 167 -2.36 -11.02 -6.06
C GLY A 167 -1.85 -10.22 -4.86
N PHE A 168 -2.75 -9.84 -3.96
CA PHE A 168 -2.37 -9.25 -2.67
C PHE A 168 -1.38 -10.17 -1.91
N GLY A 169 -0.39 -9.58 -1.25
CA GLY A 169 0.61 -10.32 -0.48
C GLY A 169 0.36 -10.23 1.03
N HIS A 170 0.61 -9.05 1.59
CA HIS A 170 0.54 -8.80 3.02
C HIS A 170 0.44 -7.30 3.32
N ILE A 171 0.07 -6.98 4.56
CA ILE A 171 0.36 -5.68 5.19
C ILE A 171 1.60 -5.80 6.05
N GLY A 172 2.21 -4.68 6.40
CA GLY A 172 3.37 -4.62 7.29
C GLY A 172 3.07 -3.81 8.54
N ILE A 173 3.56 -4.29 9.69
CA ILE A 173 3.48 -3.61 10.98
C ILE A 173 4.88 -3.38 11.51
N THR A 174 5.22 -2.11 11.68
CA THR A 174 6.43 -1.72 12.41
C THR A 174 6.21 -1.88 13.90
N VAL A 175 7.15 -2.55 14.58
CA VAL A 175 7.16 -2.74 16.02
C VAL A 175 8.46 -2.20 16.63
N ASP A 176 8.49 -2.03 17.95
CA ASP A 176 9.68 -1.55 18.66
C ASP A 176 10.85 -2.56 18.64
N ASP A 177 10.51 -3.86 18.69
CA ASP A 177 11.44 -4.98 18.74
C ASP A 177 10.76 -6.23 18.14
N THR A 178 11.25 -6.68 16.99
CA THR A 178 10.67 -7.80 16.25
C THR A 178 10.65 -9.10 17.06
N TYR A 179 11.72 -9.38 17.80
CA TYR A 179 11.87 -10.64 18.54
C TYR A 179 10.93 -10.67 19.74
N LYS A 180 10.85 -9.59 20.51
CA LYS A 180 9.93 -9.50 21.66
C LYS A 180 8.46 -9.55 21.23
N ALA A 181 8.13 -8.91 20.10
CA ALA A 181 6.78 -9.00 19.54
C ALA A 181 6.45 -10.45 19.16
N CYS A 182 7.38 -11.13 18.47
CA CYS A 182 7.18 -12.53 18.07
C CYS A 182 7.10 -13.49 19.26
N GLU A 183 7.91 -13.31 20.31
CA GLU A 183 7.82 -14.11 21.54
C GLU A 183 6.42 -13.96 22.19
N ARG A 184 5.87 -12.73 22.20
CA ARG A 184 4.50 -12.51 22.66
C ARG A 184 3.48 -13.20 21.76
N PHE A 185 3.63 -13.12 20.44
CA PHE A 185 2.73 -13.79 19.50
C PHE A 185 2.74 -15.31 19.67
N GLU A 186 3.91 -15.93 19.88
CA GLU A 186 4.03 -17.35 20.19
C GLU A 186 3.29 -17.73 21.47
N ARG A 187 3.47 -16.95 22.56
CA ARG A 187 2.74 -17.18 23.82
C ARG A 187 1.22 -17.05 23.66
N LEU A 188 0.77 -16.25 22.71
CA LEU A 188 -0.66 -16.08 22.39
C LEU A 188 -1.18 -17.12 21.39
N GLY A 189 -0.34 -18.05 20.92
CA GLY A 189 -0.74 -19.10 19.98
C GLY A 189 -0.97 -18.60 18.55
N VAL A 190 -0.36 -17.48 18.16
CA VAL A 190 -0.48 -16.94 16.80
C VAL A 190 0.26 -17.83 15.80
N GLU A 191 -0.35 -18.07 14.65
CA GLU A 191 0.27 -18.85 13.58
C GLU A 191 1.32 -18.01 12.82
N PHE A 192 2.51 -18.60 12.63
CA PHE A 192 3.59 -18.01 11.85
C PHE A 192 3.67 -18.64 10.46
N VAL A 193 3.83 -17.80 9.45
CA VAL A 193 4.33 -18.20 8.13
C VAL A 193 5.85 -18.32 8.16
N LYS A 194 6.52 -17.38 8.85
CA LYS A 194 7.97 -17.31 8.98
C LYS A 194 8.33 -16.67 10.33
N LYS A 195 9.15 -17.32 11.15
CA LYS A 195 9.70 -16.72 12.38
C LYS A 195 10.87 -15.76 12.08
N PRO A 196 11.25 -14.87 13.03
CA PRO A 196 12.32 -13.90 12.81
C PRO A 196 13.62 -14.52 12.30
N ASP A 197 13.97 -15.71 12.81
CA ASP A 197 15.21 -16.42 12.47
C ASP A 197 15.08 -17.46 11.37
N ASP A 198 13.91 -17.62 10.76
CA ASP A 198 13.75 -18.56 9.64
C ASP A 198 14.32 -17.98 8.34
N GLY A 199 14.84 -18.84 7.46
CA GLY A 199 15.33 -18.44 6.14
C GLY A 199 16.59 -17.56 6.17
N LYS A 200 16.87 -16.86 5.05
CA LYS A 200 18.07 -16.03 4.87
C LYS A 200 17.95 -14.65 5.52
N MET A 201 16.76 -14.04 5.44
CA MET A 201 16.49 -12.71 6.01
C MET A 201 16.13 -12.87 7.49
N LYS A 202 17.10 -12.61 8.37
CA LYS A 202 16.94 -12.64 9.83
C LYS A 202 16.37 -11.32 10.34
N GLY A 203 15.49 -11.37 11.33
CA GLY A 203 14.92 -10.18 11.97
C GLY A 203 13.66 -9.62 11.32
N ILE A 204 13.00 -10.40 10.45
CA ILE A 204 11.65 -10.14 9.92
C ILE A 204 10.82 -11.40 10.10
N ALA A 205 9.57 -11.24 10.50
CA ALA A 205 8.62 -12.35 10.63
C ALA A 205 7.37 -12.11 9.77
N PHE A 206 6.63 -13.19 9.51
CA PHE A 206 5.31 -13.16 8.93
C PHE A 206 4.37 -14.01 9.79
N ILE A 207 3.28 -13.40 10.27
CA ILE A 207 2.20 -14.07 10.99
C ILE A 207 0.94 -14.14 10.11
N LYS A 208 -0.03 -14.94 10.53
CA LYS A 208 -1.37 -14.98 9.92
C LYS A 208 -2.42 -14.37 10.84
N ASP A 209 -3.36 -13.66 10.25
CA ASP A 209 -4.63 -13.36 10.90
C ASP A 209 -5.59 -14.57 10.85
N PRO A 210 -6.79 -14.49 11.48
CA PRO A 210 -7.74 -15.61 11.51
C PRO A 210 -8.24 -16.07 10.13
N ASP A 211 -8.22 -15.20 9.12
CA ASP A 211 -8.60 -15.52 7.74
C ASP A 211 -7.38 -15.97 6.90
N GLY A 212 -6.19 -16.00 7.50
CA GLY A 212 -4.96 -16.46 6.88
C GLY A 212 -4.23 -15.40 6.06
N TYR A 213 -4.62 -14.12 6.15
CA TYR A 213 -3.88 -13.01 5.56
C TYR A 213 -2.53 -12.86 6.24
N TRP A 214 -1.49 -12.60 5.43
CA TRP A 214 -0.14 -12.47 5.94
C TRP A 214 0.09 -11.05 6.46
N ILE A 215 0.77 -10.96 7.59
CA ILE A 215 1.17 -9.71 8.23
C ILE A 215 2.67 -9.77 8.50
N GLU A 216 3.42 -8.88 7.84
CA GLU A 216 4.86 -8.73 8.03
C GLU A 216 5.14 -7.95 9.33
N ILE A 217 6.08 -8.44 10.13
CA ILE A 217 6.50 -7.83 11.39
C ILE A 217 7.98 -7.50 11.30
N PHE A 218 8.32 -6.23 11.51
CA PHE A 218 9.70 -5.75 11.48
C PHE A 218 9.89 -4.53 12.39
N ASP A 219 11.14 -4.25 12.77
CA ASP A 219 11.52 -3.03 13.51
C ASP A 219 12.49 -2.18 12.69
N LEU A 220 12.51 -0.87 12.98
CA LEU A 220 13.32 0.10 12.24
C LEU A 220 14.83 -0.09 12.46
N LYS A 221 15.25 -0.73 13.56
CA LYS A 221 16.68 -0.92 13.90
C LYS A 221 17.29 -2.05 13.05
N THR A 222 16.49 -3.05 12.72
CA THR A 222 16.94 -4.26 12.03
C THR A 222 16.66 -4.16 10.54
N ILE A 223 15.52 -3.59 10.13
CA ILE A 223 15.14 -3.52 8.70
C ILE A 223 16.18 -2.79 7.85
N GLY A 224 16.77 -1.71 8.34
CA GLY A 224 17.80 -0.96 7.61
C GLY A 224 19.06 -1.80 7.33
N ARG A 225 19.41 -2.72 8.23
CA ARG A 225 20.56 -3.63 8.02
C ARG A 225 20.22 -4.74 7.04
N ILE A 226 19.00 -5.26 7.08
CA ILE A 226 18.55 -6.36 6.21
C ILE A 226 18.34 -5.87 4.77
N ALA A 227 17.72 -4.71 4.59
CA ALA A 227 17.34 -4.18 3.29
C ALA A 227 18.53 -3.76 2.42
N ILE A 228 19.71 -3.52 3.03
CA ILE A 228 20.92 -3.04 2.36
C ILE A 228 21.91 -4.18 2.06
N VAL A 229 21.72 -5.39 2.61
CA VAL A 229 22.61 -6.52 2.30
C VAL A 229 22.48 -6.87 0.82
N PRO A 230 23.57 -6.80 0.02
CA PRO A 230 23.53 -7.27 -1.35
C PRO A 230 23.20 -8.76 -1.35
N THR A 231 22.07 -9.13 -1.97
CA THR A 231 21.77 -10.52 -2.33
C THR A 231 22.78 -11.05 -3.34
#